data_AF-A0A7C2N5M6-F1
#
_entry.id   AF-A0A7C2N5M6-F1
#
_cell.length_a   1.000
_cell.length_b   1.000
_cell.length_c   1.000
_cell.angle_alpha   90.00
_cell.angle_beta   90.00
_cell.angle_gamma   90.00
#
_symmetry.space_group_name_H-M   'P 1'
#
loop_
_entity.id
_entity.type
_entity.pdbx_description
1 polymer ?
#
loop_
_entity_poly.entity_id
_entity_poly.type
_entity_poly.pdbx_seq_one_letter_code
_entity_poly.pdbx_strand_id
1 'polypeptide(L)'
;MASKALNVAKQVCSYLVAQYKHLKTDAYVISYPKSGRTWLRVLIGKILCEQFKLPDEIMLDTYKVTTAASGILRTQLTHDHSSMNEGLRYFELPTDKRKYAGKKVILLTRNIKDVLVSCYFQATKRIGKYDGNISEFIRSDRYGAKKIITFYNTWYQNRGVPKEFLHLKYEDMHNKPEATLSQTMRFLGLYQVEENLIRDAIQFASFDNMKVMEKEFMFKESSMRPANVSDDESFKVRKGVVGGYTSYLSRDDIDFIDKVKREMSYPFE
;
A
#
# COMPACT_ATOMS: atom_id res chain seq x y z
N MET A 1 4.41 39.55 -0.74
CA MET A 1 3.01 39.19 -1.09
C MET A 1 2.89 38.21 -2.27
N ALA A 2 3.65 38.36 -3.36
CA ALA A 2 3.62 37.45 -4.52
C ALA A 2 3.89 35.96 -4.20
N SER A 3 4.83 35.66 -3.31
CA SER A 3 5.14 34.27 -2.87
C SER A 3 3.97 33.58 -2.16
N LYS A 4 3.20 34.33 -1.35
CA LYS A 4 2.02 33.79 -0.64
C LYS A 4 0.88 33.49 -1.62
N ALA A 5 0.63 34.38 -2.58
CA ALA A 5 -0.36 34.18 -3.63
C ALA A 5 -0.03 32.99 -4.53
N LEU A 6 1.24 32.84 -4.94
CA LEU A 6 1.70 31.69 -5.73
C LEU A 6 1.54 30.36 -4.98
N ASN A 7 1.81 30.34 -3.67
CA ASN A 7 1.62 29.14 -2.85
C ASN A 7 0.14 28.77 -2.72
N VAL A 8 -0.76 29.74 -2.52
CA VAL A 8 -2.21 29.51 -2.49
C VAL A 8 -2.69 28.97 -3.83
N ALA A 9 -2.26 29.55 -4.95
CA ALA A 9 -2.62 29.08 -6.29
C ALA A 9 -2.17 27.62 -6.51
N LYS A 10 -0.94 27.26 -6.14
CA LYS A 10 -0.44 25.87 -6.22
C LYS A 10 -1.28 24.91 -5.37
N GLN A 11 -1.66 25.31 -4.16
CA GLN A 11 -2.51 24.49 -3.27
C GLN A 11 -3.90 24.28 -3.87
N VAL A 12 -4.53 25.34 -4.38
CA VAL A 12 -5.84 25.26 -5.04
C VAL A 12 -5.77 24.36 -6.27
N CYS A 13 -4.79 24.54 -7.16
CA CYS A 13 -4.60 23.66 -8.31
C CYS A 13 -4.42 22.19 -7.89
N SER A 14 -3.59 21.93 -6.88
CA SER A 14 -3.37 20.56 -6.38
C SER A 14 -4.65 19.94 -5.84
N TYR A 15 -5.46 20.73 -5.11
CA TYR A 15 -6.75 20.30 -4.60
C TYR A 15 -7.74 19.98 -5.74
N LEU A 16 -7.86 20.86 -6.73
CA LEU A 16 -8.77 20.66 -7.87
C LEU A 16 -8.38 19.42 -8.69
N VAL A 17 -7.08 19.20 -8.92
CA VAL A 17 -6.59 17.99 -9.59
C VAL A 17 -6.93 16.73 -8.79
N ALA A 18 -6.79 16.77 -7.47
CA ALA A 18 -7.15 15.64 -6.61
C ALA A 18 -8.66 15.35 -6.65
N GLN A 19 -9.51 16.39 -6.62
CA GLN A 19 -10.97 16.25 -6.76
C GLN A 19 -11.35 15.70 -8.14
N TYR A 20 -10.77 16.22 -9.22
CA TYR A 20 -11.02 15.73 -10.57
C TYR A 20 -10.65 14.24 -10.71
N LYS A 21 -9.45 13.85 -10.22
CA LYS A 21 -9.04 12.45 -10.21
C LYS A 21 -10.00 11.59 -9.40
N HIS A 22 -10.42 12.05 -8.22
CA HIS A 22 -11.38 11.33 -7.39
C HIS A 22 -12.71 11.09 -8.12
N LEU A 23 -13.27 12.11 -8.75
CA LEU A 23 -14.50 12.00 -9.54
C LEU A 23 -14.38 10.96 -10.65
N LYS A 24 -13.23 10.96 -11.36
CA LYS A 24 -12.93 10.02 -12.46
C LYS A 24 -12.46 8.64 -11.99
N THR A 25 -12.27 8.40 -10.71
CA THR A 25 -11.82 7.09 -10.22
C THR A 25 -12.99 6.15 -10.08
N ASP A 26 -12.85 4.91 -10.55
CA ASP A 26 -13.89 3.89 -10.49
C ASP A 26 -13.63 2.89 -9.35
N ALA A 27 -12.36 2.63 -9.06
CA ALA A 27 -11.90 1.73 -8.01
C ALA A 27 -10.74 2.30 -7.18
N TYR A 28 -10.65 1.88 -5.92
CA TYR A 28 -9.55 2.23 -5.03
C TYR A 28 -8.85 0.98 -4.50
N VAL A 29 -7.52 1.00 -4.43
CA VAL A 29 -6.76 0.11 -3.55
C VAL A 29 -6.32 0.89 -2.33
N ILE A 30 -6.78 0.44 -1.18
CA ILE A 30 -6.51 1.03 0.11
C ILE A 30 -5.57 0.11 0.89
N SER A 31 -4.55 0.68 1.52
CA SER A 31 -3.67 -0.09 2.41
C SER A 31 -3.03 0.82 3.44
N TYR A 32 -2.77 0.28 4.64
CA TYR A 32 -1.81 0.93 5.53
C TYR A 32 -0.42 0.89 4.87
N PRO A 33 0.44 1.91 5.06
CA PRO A 33 1.82 1.86 4.59
C PRO A 33 2.50 0.51 4.87
N LYS A 34 3.35 0.08 3.95
CA LYS A 34 4.17 -1.15 4.09
C LYS A 34 3.39 -2.49 4.07
N SER A 35 2.13 -2.48 3.64
CA SER A 35 1.31 -3.70 3.46
C SER A 35 1.43 -4.38 2.10
N GLY A 36 2.50 -4.12 1.32
CA GLY A 36 2.71 -4.78 0.01
C GLY A 36 2.19 -4.02 -1.23
N ARG A 37 1.69 -2.79 -1.05
CA ARG A 37 1.15 -1.95 -2.14
C ARG A 37 2.06 -1.83 -3.36
N THR A 38 3.37 -1.67 -3.17
CA THR A 38 4.34 -1.59 -4.27
C THR A 38 4.35 -2.87 -5.11
N TRP A 39 4.37 -4.03 -4.46
CA TRP A 39 4.40 -5.32 -5.15
C TRP A 39 3.12 -5.53 -5.95
N LEU A 40 1.97 -5.22 -5.35
CA LEU A 40 0.68 -5.25 -6.05
C LEU A 40 0.63 -4.32 -7.28
N ARG A 41 1.24 -3.13 -7.19
CA ARG A 41 1.35 -2.20 -8.35
C ARG A 41 2.14 -2.82 -9.49
N VAL A 42 3.27 -3.47 -9.19
CA VAL A 42 4.10 -4.13 -10.22
C VAL A 42 3.34 -5.28 -10.86
N LEU A 43 2.70 -6.14 -10.05
CA LEU A 43 1.92 -7.27 -10.57
C LEU A 43 0.78 -6.82 -11.49
N ILE A 44 -0.06 -5.88 -11.05
CA ILE A 44 -1.16 -5.33 -11.86
C ILE A 44 -0.60 -4.64 -13.10
N GLY A 45 0.42 -3.79 -12.93
CA GLY A 45 1.02 -3.03 -14.01
C GLY A 45 1.59 -3.94 -15.09
N LYS A 46 2.33 -4.98 -14.70
CA LYS A 46 2.95 -5.94 -15.63
C LYS A 46 1.91 -6.65 -16.48
N ILE A 47 0.86 -7.20 -15.85
CA ILE A 47 -0.26 -7.84 -16.57
C ILE A 47 -0.88 -6.86 -17.56
N LEU A 48 -1.19 -5.64 -17.13
CA LEU A 48 -1.88 -4.67 -17.99
C LEU A 48 -0.98 -4.18 -19.13
N CYS A 49 0.31 -3.95 -18.88
CA CYS A 49 1.25 -3.59 -19.93
C CYS A 49 1.37 -4.68 -21.00
N GLU A 50 1.43 -5.95 -20.61
CA GLU A 50 1.53 -7.06 -21.57
C GLU A 50 0.23 -7.35 -22.32
N GLN A 51 -0.89 -7.36 -21.61
CA GLN A 51 -2.23 -7.61 -22.17
C GLN A 51 -2.62 -6.51 -23.18
N PHE A 52 -2.35 -5.25 -22.86
CA PHE A 52 -2.79 -4.10 -23.65
C PHE A 52 -1.67 -3.45 -24.47
N LYS A 53 -0.48 -4.08 -24.52
CA LYS A 53 0.72 -3.58 -25.23
C LYS A 53 1.05 -2.14 -24.85
N LEU A 54 1.00 -1.84 -23.55
CA LEU A 54 1.29 -0.52 -23.01
C LEU A 54 2.79 -0.38 -22.67
N PRO A 55 3.33 0.84 -22.72
CA PRO A 55 4.71 1.12 -22.31
C PRO A 55 4.99 0.68 -20.86
N ASP A 56 6.16 0.08 -20.62
CA ASP A 56 6.58 -0.31 -19.26
C ASP A 56 6.79 0.91 -18.35
N GLU A 57 7.03 2.11 -18.92
CA GLU A 57 7.25 3.34 -18.15
C GLU A 57 6.05 3.77 -17.31
N ILE A 58 4.83 3.32 -17.66
CA ILE A 58 3.62 3.62 -16.89
C ILE A 58 3.24 2.51 -15.91
N MET A 59 3.97 1.39 -15.88
CA MET A 59 3.64 0.18 -15.11
C MET A 59 3.35 0.48 -13.63
N LEU A 60 4.15 1.35 -13.01
CA LEU A 60 3.93 1.72 -11.61
C LEU A 60 2.80 2.74 -11.42
N ASP A 61 2.49 3.58 -12.41
CA ASP A 61 1.41 4.56 -12.32
C ASP A 61 0.07 3.88 -12.57
N THR A 62 -0.45 3.21 -11.53
CA THR A 62 -1.67 2.41 -11.65
C THR A 62 -2.86 3.21 -12.18
N TYR A 63 -2.95 4.50 -11.86
CA TYR A 63 -4.01 5.34 -12.42
C TYR A 63 -3.85 5.50 -13.93
N LYS A 64 -2.63 5.77 -14.42
CA LYS A 64 -2.38 5.86 -15.87
C LYS A 64 -2.56 4.53 -16.57
N VAL A 65 -1.97 3.44 -16.09
CA VAL A 65 -2.04 2.12 -16.76
C VAL A 65 -3.49 1.61 -16.82
N THR A 66 -4.28 1.78 -15.75
CA THR A 66 -5.71 1.41 -15.77
C THR A 66 -6.57 2.36 -16.59
N THR A 67 -6.16 3.62 -16.77
CA THR A 67 -6.85 4.55 -17.68
C THR A 67 -6.55 4.23 -19.15
N ALA A 68 -5.34 3.75 -19.45
CA ALA A 68 -4.93 3.40 -20.81
C ALA A 68 -5.44 2.01 -21.24
N ALA A 69 -5.64 1.10 -20.28
CA ALA A 69 -6.16 -0.25 -20.54
C ALA A 69 -7.69 -0.23 -20.75
N SER A 70 -8.14 -0.55 -21.97
CA SER A 70 -9.56 -0.56 -22.32
C SER A 70 -10.36 -1.57 -21.48
N GLY A 71 -11.54 -1.17 -20.99
CA GLY A 71 -12.40 -2.01 -20.16
C GLY A 71 -11.97 -2.16 -18.70
N ILE A 72 -10.84 -1.57 -18.31
CA ILE A 72 -10.35 -1.61 -16.92
C ILE A 72 -10.91 -0.44 -16.11
N LEU A 73 -11.25 -0.70 -14.85
CA LEU A 73 -11.68 0.34 -13.92
C LEU A 73 -10.51 1.26 -13.58
N ARG A 74 -10.68 2.57 -13.76
CA ARG A 74 -9.64 3.54 -13.41
C ARG A 74 -9.40 3.50 -11.91
N THR A 75 -8.19 3.12 -11.54
CA THR A 75 -7.87 2.72 -10.17
C THR A 75 -6.86 3.66 -9.53
N GLN A 76 -7.18 4.19 -8.35
CA GLN A 76 -6.23 4.94 -7.53
C GLN A 76 -5.78 4.14 -6.32
N LEU A 77 -4.54 4.34 -5.91
CA LEU A 77 -3.99 3.78 -4.68
C LEU A 77 -3.77 4.87 -3.65
N THR A 78 -4.21 4.62 -2.41
CA THR A 78 -4.03 5.59 -1.33
C THR A 78 -3.82 4.89 0.02
N HIS A 79 -3.18 5.63 0.93
CA HIS A 79 -3.08 5.24 2.34
C HIS A 79 -4.24 5.78 3.17
N ASP A 80 -5.16 6.54 2.55
CA ASP A 80 -6.29 7.19 3.21
C ASP A 80 -5.90 7.83 4.54
N HIS A 81 -4.92 8.74 4.45
CA HIS A 81 -4.39 9.53 5.55
C HIS A 81 -3.50 8.81 6.58
N SER A 82 -3.25 7.51 6.41
CA SER A 82 -2.42 6.73 7.35
C SER A 82 -0.90 6.82 7.09
N SER A 83 -0.46 7.63 6.12
CA SER A 83 0.97 7.81 5.81
C SER A 83 1.76 8.37 6.99
N MET A 84 2.99 7.89 7.19
CA MET A 84 3.90 8.44 8.21
C MET A 84 4.28 9.90 7.96
N ASN A 85 4.25 10.35 6.69
CA ASN A 85 4.53 11.75 6.33
C ASN A 85 3.42 12.70 6.76
N GLU A 86 2.18 12.21 6.90
CA GLU A 86 1.06 13.02 7.41
C GLU A 86 1.12 13.18 8.92
N GLY A 87 1.83 12.28 9.60
CA GLY A 87 2.10 12.39 11.03
C GLY A 87 0.85 12.27 11.92
N LEU A 88 -0.31 11.88 11.42
CA LEU A 88 -1.51 11.76 12.25
C LEU A 88 -1.35 10.70 13.36
N ARG A 89 -1.87 10.97 14.55
CA ARG A 89 -2.06 9.98 15.63
C ARG A 89 -3.26 9.09 15.31
N TYR A 90 -3.36 7.94 15.99
CA TYR A 90 -4.42 6.97 15.71
C TYR A 90 -5.83 7.58 15.80
N PHE A 91 -6.08 8.44 16.77
CA PHE A 91 -7.37 9.11 16.99
C PHE A 91 -7.62 10.31 16.05
N GLU A 92 -6.63 10.70 15.24
CA GLU A 92 -6.76 11.76 14.23
C GLU A 92 -7.05 11.18 12.83
N LEU A 93 -7.05 9.85 12.69
CA LEU A 93 -7.35 9.20 11.42
C LEU A 93 -8.81 9.47 11.01
N PRO A 94 -9.08 9.79 9.72
CA PRO A 94 -10.44 10.01 9.26
C PRO A 94 -11.31 8.78 9.46
N THR A 95 -12.46 8.94 10.09
CA THR A 95 -13.43 7.86 10.33
C THR A 95 -14.51 7.78 9.26
N ASP A 96 -14.85 8.91 8.64
CA ASP A 96 -15.81 8.99 7.54
C ASP A 96 -15.21 8.41 6.25
N LYS A 97 -15.96 7.51 5.60
CA LYS A 97 -15.61 6.88 4.31
C LYS A 97 -16.62 7.16 3.21
N ARG A 98 -17.59 8.05 3.41
CA ARG A 98 -18.65 8.38 2.42
C ARG A 98 -18.12 8.84 1.07
N LYS A 99 -16.91 9.41 1.01
CA LYS A 99 -16.24 9.75 -0.26
C LYS A 99 -16.04 8.52 -1.17
N TYR A 100 -16.03 7.31 -0.63
CA TYR A 100 -15.90 6.06 -1.39
C TYR A 100 -17.24 5.47 -1.85
N ALA A 101 -18.37 6.10 -1.53
CA ALA A 101 -19.67 5.68 -2.01
C ALA A 101 -19.70 5.63 -3.55
N GLY A 102 -20.29 4.58 -4.12
CA GLY A 102 -20.33 4.36 -5.57
C GLY A 102 -19.01 3.92 -6.22
N LYS A 103 -17.93 3.76 -5.44
CA LYS A 103 -16.62 3.26 -5.91
C LYS A 103 -16.44 1.80 -5.52
N LYS A 104 -15.64 1.03 -6.28
CA LYS A 104 -15.14 -0.27 -5.79
C LYS A 104 -13.94 -0.05 -4.88
N VAL A 105 -13.76 -0.88 -3.85
CA VAL A 105 -12.61 -0.79 -2.94
C VAL A 105 -11.98 -2.16 -2.75
N ILE A 106 -10.66 -2.23 -2.95
CA ILE A 106 -9.81 -3.31 -2.47
C ILE A 106 -9.13 -2.81 -1.19
N LEU A 107 -9.34 -3.47 -0.06
CA LEU A 107 -8.55 -3.26 1.15
C LEU A 107 -7.44 -4.31 1.22
N LEU A 108 -6.20 -3.87 1.05
CA LEU A 108 -5.01 -4.69 1.20
C LEU A 108 -4.52 -4.67 2.65
N THR A 109 -4.58 -5.84 3.30
CA THR A 109 -4.09 -6.07 4.66
C THR A 109 -2.80 -6.89 4.66
N ARG A 110 -2.06 -6.80 5.75
CA ARG A 110 -0.88 -7.63 6.04
C ARG A 110 -0.82 -7.85 7.56
N ASN A 111 -0.15 -8.90 8.00
CA ASN A 111 0.15 -9.16 9.39
C ASN A 111 0.70 -7.89 10.08
N ILE A 112 0.00 -7.42 11.13
CA ILE A 112 0.32 -6.16 11.82
C ILE A 112 1.77 -6.12 12.32
N LYS A 113 2.30 -7.24 12.80
CA LYS A 113 3.66 -7.31 13.34
C LYS A 113 4.70 -7.07 12.24
N ASP A 114 4.52 -7.69 11.07
CA ASP A 114 5.37 -7.45 9.90
C ASP A 114 5.25 -6.01 9.38
N VAL A 115 4.03 -5.45 9.39
CA VAL A 115 3.80 -4.04 9.02
C VAL A 115 4.54 -3.10 9.97
N LEU A 116 4.49 -3.34 11.27
CA LEU A 116 5.17 -2.52 12.28
C LEU A 116 6.68 -2.52 12.08
N VAL A 117 7.29 -3.69 11.91
CA VAL A 117 8.73 -3.81 11.63
C VAL A 117 9.09 -3.08 10.33
N SER A 118 8.29 -3.25 9.28
CA SER A 118 8.55 -2.57 8.00
C SER A 118 8.34 -1.05 8.09
N CYS A 119 7.41 -0.57 8.92
CA CYS A 119 7.21 0.84 9.18
C CYS A 119 8.36 1.43 10.00
N TYR A 120 8.88 0.70 10.98
CA TYR A 120 10.05 1.12 11.77
C TYR A 120 11.25 1.41 10.87
N PHE A 121 11.63 0.47 10.00
CA PHE A 121 12.74 0.68 9.07
C PHE A 121 12.45 1.75 8.01
N GLN A 122 11.20 1.88 7.57
CA GLN A 122 10.83 3.01 6.72
C GLN A 122 11.06 4.35 7.46
N ALA A 123 10.64 4.46 8.72
CA ALA A 123 10.75 5.68 9.52
C ALA A 123 12.20 6.05 9.86
N THR A 124 13.02 5.06 10.24
CA THR A 124 14.41 5.26 10.68
C THR A 124 15.41 5.29 9.52
N LYS A 125 15.31 4.35 8.57
CA LYS A 125 16.32 4.17 7.51
C LYS A 125 16.01 4.89 6.21
N ARG A 126 14.77 5.32 5.97
CA ARG A 126 14.39 5.90 4.66
C ARG A 126 13.88 7.33 4.69
N ILE A 127 13.17 7.74 5.73
CA ILE A 127 12.55 9.08 5.78
C ILE A 127 13.00 9.94 6.97
N GLY A 128 13.81 9.40 7.88
CA GLY A 128 14.35 10.14 9.02
C GLY A 128 13.27 10.78 9.90
N LYS A 129 12.16 10.07 10.14
CA LYS A 129 11.02 10.56 10.95
C LYS A 129 11.00 10.00 12.38
N TYR A 130 11.92 9.09 12.68
CA TYR A 130 12.02 8.43 13.96
C TYR A 130 13.47 7.98 14.19
N ASP A 131 13.94 8.08 15.41
CA ASP A 131 15.31 7.77 15.86
C ASP A 131 15.37 6.89 17.12
N GLY A 132 14.22 6.64 17.77
CA GLY A 132 14.10 5.72 18.91
C GLY A 132 14.18 4.25 18.52
N ASN A 133 14.00 3.37 19.51
CA ASN A 133 14.03 1.93 19.30
C ASN A 133 12.68 1.36 18.84
N ILE A 134 12.68 0.11 18.35
CA ILE A 134 11.48 -0.54 17.81
C ILE A 134 10.41 -0.80 18.88
N SER A 135 10.80 -1.05 20.13
CA SER A 135 9.86 -1.32 21.23
C SER A 135 9.03 -0.07 21.56
N GLU A 136 9.64 1.11 21.58
CA GLU A 136 8.93 2.39 21.71
C GLU A 136 8.08 2.68 20.47
N PHE A 137 8.60 2.39 19.27
CA PHE A 137 7.92 2.64 18.01
C PHE A 137 6.55 1.94 17.95
N ILE A 138 6.50 0.65 18.32
CA ILE A 138 5.27 -0.13 18.27
C ILE A 138 4.22 0.32 19.31
N ARG A 139 4.64 1.04 20.36
CA ARG A 139 3.78 1.61 21.40
C ARG A 139 3.35 3.06 21.10
N SER A 140 3.90 3.69 20.08
CA SER A 140 3.61 5.06 19.69
C SER A 140 2.17 5.25 19.19
N ASP A 141 1.51 6.32 19.62
CA ASP A 141 0.20 6.72 19.06
C ASP A 141 0.28 7.18 17.60
N ARG A 142 1.47 7.59 17.12
CA ARG A 142 1.69 8.13 15.78
C ARG A 142 2.12 7.07 14.75
N TYR A 143 2.67 5.96 15.21
CA TYR A 143 3.25 4.93 14.34
C TYR A 143 2.88 3.49 14.71
N GLY A 144 2.58 3.26 15.98
CA GLY A 144 2.49 1.94 16.59
C GLY A 144 1.18 1.19 16.33
N ALA A 145 1.00 0.10 17.09
CA ALA A 145 -0.05 -0.89 16.87
C ALA A 145 -1.45 -0.27 16.85
N LYS A 146 -1.75 0.64 17.79
CA LYS A 146 -3.05 1.32 17.88
C LYS A 146 -3.43 2.04 16.58
N LYS A 147 -2.47 2.65 15.89
CA LYS A 147 -2.73 3.38 14.64
C LYS A 147 -3.09 2.45 13.50
N ILE A 148 -2.34 1.35 13.34
CA ILE A 148 -2.62 0.34 12.31
C ILE A 148 -3.98 -0.31 12.56
N ILE A 149 -4.26 -0.69 13.81
CA ILE A 149 -5.51 -1.34 14.19
C ILE A 149 -6.69 -0.38 14.00
N THR A 150 -6.56 0.89 14.42
CA THR A 150 -7.61 1.91 14.20
C THR A 150 -7.92 2.08 12.72
N PHE A 151 -6.89 2.16 11.86
CA PHE A 151 -7.08 2.26 10.41
C PHE A 151 -7.90 1.09 9.86
N TYR A 152 -7.51 -0.14 10.19
CA TYR A 152 -8.19 -1.33 9.70
C TYR A 152 -9.58 -1.52 10.28
N ASN A 153 -9.78 -1.25 11.57
CA ASN A 153 -11.10 -1.27 12.19
C ASN A 153 -12.05 -0.27 11.53
N THR A 154 -11.57 0.95 11.26
CA THR A 154 -12.35 1.97 10.57
C THR A 154 -12.79 1.49 9.19
N TRP A 155 -11.88 0.91 8.41
CA TRP A 155 -12.20 0.36 7.10
C TRP A 155 -13.15 -0.84 7.17
N TYR A 156 -12.98 -1.71 8.16
CA TYR A 156 -13.87 -2.85 8.37
C TYR A 156 -15.29 -2.40 8.74
N GLN A 157 -15.43 -1.41 9.64
CA GLN A 157 -16.74 -0.85 10.01
C GLN A 157 -17.44 -0.17 8.83
N ASN A 158 -16.66 0.44 7.93
CA ASN A 158 -17.18 1.14 6.75
C ASN A 158 -17.19 0.28 5.47
N ARG A 159 -16.98 -1.04 5.57
CA ARG A 159 -16.85 -1.93 4.39
C ARG A 159 -18.10 -1.96 3.49
N GLY A 160 -19.26 -1.56 4.02
CA GLY A 160 -20.51 -1.44 3.26
C GLY A 160 -20.73 -0.08 2.58
N VAL A 161 -19.83 0.90 2.76
CA VAL A 161 -19.94 2.22 2.11
C VAL A 161 -19.59 2.16 0.61
N PRO A 162 -18.51 1.48 0.18
CA PRO A 162 -18.24 1.27 -1.24
C PRO A 162 -19.32 0.42 -1.92
N LYS A 163 -19.46 0.54 -3.24
CA LYS A 163 -20.43 -0.28 -3.99
C LYS A 163 -20.08 -1.77 -3.97
N GLU A 164 -18.79 -2.07 -3.95
CA GLU A 164 -18.22 -3.40 -3.86
C GLU A 164 -16.92 -3.31 -3.06
N PHE A 165 -16.66 -4.33 -2.24
CA PHE A 165 -15.52 -4.38 -1.34
C PHE A 165 -14.81 -5.74 -1.45
N LEU A 166 -13.50 -5.71 -1.73
CA LEU A 166 -12.63 -6.90 -1.74
C LEU A 166 -11.60 -6.77 -0.63
N HIS A 167 -11.54 -7.76 0.26
CA HIS A 167 -10.45 -7.92 1.21
C HIS A 167 -9.34 -8.74 0.55
N LEU A 168 -8.17 -8.13 0.39
CA LEU A 168 -6.97 -8.73 -0.18
C LEU A 168 -5.91 -8.87 0.91
N LYS A 169 -5.30 -10.05 1.07
CA LYS A 169 -4.22 -10.28 2.03
C LYS A 169 -2.87 -10.35 1.32
N TYR A 170 -1.86 -9.69 1.87
CA TYR A 170 -0.48 -9.81 1.40
C TYR A 170 0.03 -11.26 1.48
N GLU A 171 -0.38 -11.97 2.53
CA GLU A 171 -0.03 -13.37 2.77
C GLU A 171 -0.63 -14.28 1.69
N ASP A 172 -1.84 -13.98 1.22
CA ASP A 172 -2.48 -14.71 0.12
C ASP A 172 -1.77 -14.46 -1.22
N MET A 173 -1.23 -13.25 -1.42
CA MET A 173 -0.39 -12.95 -2.58
C MET A 173 0.91 -13.77 -2.60
N HIS A 174 1.37 -14.27 -1.45
CA HIS A 174 2.51 -15.20 -1.36
C HIS A 174 2.09 -16.66 -1.49
N ASN A 175 1.05 -17.05 -0.76
CA ASN A 175 0.68 -18.47 -0.60
C ASN A 175 -0.11 -19.01 -1.79
N LYS A 176 -0.90 -18.16 -2.45
CA LYS A 176 -1.76 -18.51 -3.60
C LYS A 176 -1.75 -17.37 -4.62
N PRO A 177 -0.57 -17.03 -5.19
CA PRO A 177 -0.39 -15.83 -6.00
C PRO A 177 -1.32 -15.81 -7.22
N GLU A 178 -1.39 -16.90 -7.99
CA GLU A 178 -2.20 -16.97 -9.22
C GLU A 178 -3.69 -16.72 -8.97
N ALA A 179 -4.27 -17.42 -7.98
CA ALA A 179 -5.67 -17.27 -7.60
C ALA A 179 -5.97 -15.85 -7.08
N THR A 180 -5.07 -15.32 -6.25
CA THR A 180 -5.20 -13.98 -5.66
C THR A 180 -5.14 -12.88 -6.72
N LEU A 181 -4.22 -13.02 -7.69
CA LEU A 181 -4.09 -12.09 -8.81
C LEU A 181 -5.30 -12.18 -9.74
N SER A 182 -5.75 -13.38 -10.07
CA SER A 182 -6.96 -13.59 -10.89
C SER A 182 -8.18 -12.91 -10.28
N GLN A 183 -8.40 -13.09 -8.98
CA GLN A 183 -9.50 -12.43 -8.26
C GLN A 183 -9.36 -10.90 -8.29
N THR A 184 -8.15 -10.39 -8.07
CA THR A 184 -7.85 -8.95 -8.07
C THR A 184 -8.14 -8.35 -9.45
N MET A 185 -7.64 -8.96 -10.52
CA MET A 185 -7.84 -8.46 -11.89
C MET A 185 -9.32 -8.47 -12.29
N ARG A 186 -10.05 -9.54 -11.93
CA ARG A 186 -11.50 -9.62 -12.13
C ARG A 186 -12.24 -8.49 -11.42
N PHE A 187 -11.88 -8.22 -10.16
CA PHE A 187 -12.49 -7.14 -9.39
C PHE A 187 -12.25 -5.76 -10.02
N LEU A 188 -11.10 -5.58 -10.67
CA LEU A 188 -10.72 -4.37 -11.41
C LEU A 188 -11.29 -4.31 -12.85
N GLY A 189 -12.13 -5.27 -13.26
CA GLY A 189 -12.82 -5.27 -14.55
C GLY A 189 -12.17 -6.12 -15.63
N LEU A 190 -11.02 -6.76 -15.36
CA LEU A 190 -10.39 -7.70 -16.30
C LEU A 190 -10.85 -9.13 -15.99
N TYR A 191 -11.96 -9.54 -16.61
CA TYR A 191 -12.56 -10.86 -16.36
C TYR A 191 -11.81 -12.03 -17.01
N GLN A 192 -11.10 -11.76 -18.10
CA GLN A 192 -10.29 -12.73 -18.84
C GLN A 192 -8.84 -12.28 -18.81
N VAL A 193 -8.05 -12.91 -17.93
CA VAL A 193 -6.59 -12.79 -17.91
C VAL A 193 -6.05 -14.14 -18.32
N GLU A 194 -5.14 -14.17 -19.29
CA GLU A 194 -4.45 -15.41 -19.64
C GLU A 194 -3.54 -15.85 -18.48
N GLU A 195 -3.51 -17.16 -18.18
CA GLU A 195 -2.74 -17.69 -17.04
C GLU A 195 -1.23 -17.46 -17.16
N ASN A 196 -0.69 -17.50 -18.39
CA ASN A 196 0.70 -17.16 -18.71
C ASN A 196 1.05 -15.74 -18.24
N LEU A 197 0.22 -14.73 -18.51
CA LEU A 197 0.48 -13.35 -18.08
C LEU A 197 0.52 -13.21 -16.55
N ILE A 198 -0.30 -13.99 -15.85
CA ILE A 198 -0.27 -14.04 -14.38
C ILE A 198 1.06 -14.64 -13.91
N ARG A 199 1.48 -15.76 -14.49
CA ARG A 199 2.76 -16.42 -14.15
C ARG A 199 3.95 -15.54 -14.46
N ASP A 200 3.97 -14.90 -15.63
CA ASP A 200 5.02 -13.99 -16.08
C ASP A 200 5.11 -12.77 -15.15
N ALA A 201 3.97 -12.20 -14.75
CA ALA A 201 3.95 -11.11 -13.78
C ALA A 201 4.46 -11.54 -12.40
N ILE A 202 4.13 -12.74 -11.93
CA ILE A 202 4.64 -13.29 -10.66
C ILE A 202 6.15 -13.50 -10.73
N GLN A 203 6.66 -14.09 -11.82
CA GLN A 203 8.09 -14.30 -12.02
C GLN A 203 8.84 -12.97 -12.12
N PHE A 204 8.32 -12.03 -12.91
CA PHE A 204 8.88 -10.69 -13.05
C PHE A 204 8.93 -9.96 -11.70
N ALA A 205 7.87 -10.05 -10.91
CA ALA A 205 7.76 -9.41 -9.60
C ALA A 205 8.26 -10.28 -8.44
N SER A 206 9.10 -11.29 -8.70
CA SER A 206 9.71 -12.10 -7.64
C SER A 206 10.52 -11.22 -6.68
N PHE A 207 10.72 -11.68 -5.44
CA PHE A 207 11.44 -10.90 -4.43
C PHE A 207 12.83 -10.47 -4.91
N ASP A 208 13.60 -11.41 -5.48
CA ASP A 208 14.95 -11.16 -5.95
C ASP A 208 14.94 -10.16 -7.11
N ASN A 209 14.05 -10.33 -8.09
CA ASN A 209 13.92 -9.40 -9.21
C ASN A 209 13.51 -8.00 -8.73
N MET A 210 12.58 -7.91 -7.79
CA MET A 210 12.15 -6.64 -7.20
C MET A 210 13.28 -5.94 -6.45
N LYS A 211 14.14 -6.70 -5.75
CA LYS A 211 15.32 -6.15 -5.06
C LYS A 211 16.37 -5.65 -6.05
N VAL A 212 16.60 -6.38 -7.16
CA VAL A 212 17.47 -5.95 -8.27
C VAL A 212 16.94 -4.66 -8.91
N MET A 213 15.65 -4.63 -9.28
CA MET A 213 15.02 -3.45 -9.87
C MET A 213 15.11 -2.20 -8.97
N GLU A 214 14.95 -2.37 -7.65
CA GLU A 214 15.13 -1.28 -6.68
C GLU A 214 16.59 -0.81 -6.61
N LYS A 215 17.56 -1.74 -6.60
CA LYS A 215 19.00 -1.45 -6.55
C LYS A 215 19.50 -0.74 -7.81
N GLU A 216 19.02 -1.15 -8.97
CA GLU A 216 19.43 -0.62 -10.28
C GLU A 216 18.64 0.63 -10.70
N PHE A 217 17.76 1.13 -9.83
CA PHE A 217 16.95 2.33 -10.07
C PHE A 217 16.09 2.24 -11.34
N MET A 218 15.65 1.03 -11.69
CA MET A 218 14.82 0.75 -12.87
C MET A 218 13.49 1.52 -12.88
N PHE A 219 13.04 1.96 -11.70
CA PHE A 219 11.86 2.79 -11.54
C PHE A 219 12.20 4.27 -11.41
N LYS A 220 11.48 5.12 -12.17
CA LYS A 220 11.62 6.59 -12.15
C LYS A 220 11.24 7.23 -10.81
N GLU A 221 10.35 6.60 -10.04
CA GLU A 221 9.91 7.12 -8.74
C GLU A 221 11.04 7.06 -7.71
N SER A 222 11.51 8.21 -7.20
CA SER A 222 12.53 8.26 -6.14
C SER A 222 12.13 7.47 -4.88
N SER A 223 10.83 7.36 -4.60
CA SER A 223 10.29 6.57 -3.49
C SER A 223 10.52 5.05 -3.62
N MET A 224 11.00 4.59 -4.78
CA MET A 224 11.33 3.21 -5.09
C MET A 224 12.83 2.92 -5.00
N ARG A 225 13.66 3.92 -4.66
CA ARG A 225 15.11 3.76 -4.50
C ARG A 225 15.45 3.50 -3.03
N PRO A 226 16.47 2.69 -2.69
CA PRO A 226 16.95 2.58 -1.32
C PRO A 226 17.57 3.91 -0.86
N ALA A 227 17.52 4.19 0.45
CA ALA A 227 18.21 5.35 1.00
C ALA A 227 19.73 5.09 1.12
N ASN A 228 20.12 3.83 1.32
CA ASN A 228 21.50 3.38 1.34
C ASN A 228 21.60 1.98 0.70
N VAL A 229 22.18 1.89 -0.49
CA VAL A 229 22.33 0.62 -1.24
C VAL A 229 23.10 -0.47 -0.48
N SER A 230 23.90 -0.09 0.52
CA SER A 230 24.69 -1.00 1.35
C SER A 230 23.97 -1.45 2.62
N ASP A 231 22.81 -0.86 2.95
CA ASP A 231 21.97 -1.23 4.08
C ASP A 231 20.68 -1.88 3.56
N ASP A 232 20.61 -3.20 3.67
CA ASP A 232 19.45 -4.04 3.33
C ASP A 232 18.14 -3.49 3.96
N GLU A 233 18.21 -2.93 5.17
CA GLU A 233 17.05 -2.40 5.88
C GLU A 233 16.56 -1.07 5.30
N SER A 234 17.37 -0.41 4.47
CA SER A 234 16.98 0.80 3.76
C SER A 234 16.21 0.52 2.47
N PHE A 235 16.09 -0.74 2.02
CA PHE A 235 15.31 -1.12 0.86
C PHE A 235 13.80 -1.13 1.16
N LYS A 236 12.99 -0.88 0.13
CA LYS A 236 11.53 -0.98 0.20
C LYS A 236 11.12 -2.45 0.15
N VAL A 237 11.83 -3.23 -0.67
CA VAL A 237 11.76 -4.68 -0.81
C VAL A 237 12.89 -5.29 0.02
N ARG A 238 12.64 -5.38 1.33
CA ARG A 238 13.67 -5.67 2.34
C ARG A 238 14.03 -7.16 2.43
N LYS A 239 13.04 -7.98 2.79
CA LYS A 239 13.18 -9.44 2.95
C LYS A 239 12.14 -10.25 2.19
N GLY A 240 10.99 -9.65 1.82
CA GLY A 240 9.95 -10.36 1.06
C GLY A 240 9.25 -11.49 1.80
N VAL A 241 9.57 -11.73 3.07
CA VAL A 241 9.02 -12.85 3.85
C VAL A 241 7.77 -12.47 4.64
N VAL A 242 6.92 -13.47 4.86
CA VAL A 242 5.84 -13.47 5.86
C VAL A 242 6.41 -13.97 7.18
N GLY A 243 6.06 -13.32 8.31
CA GLY A 243 6.54 -13.73 9.63
C GLY A 243 7.96 -13.28 9.98
N GLY A 244 8.54 -12.36 9.21
CA GLY A 244 9.89 -11.84 9.46
C GLY A 244 10.00 -10.99 10.72
N TYR A 245 8.88 -10.63 11.36
CA TYR A 245 8.86 -9.87 12.60
C TYR A 245 9.56 -10.55 13.78
N THR A 246 9.64 -11.88 13.79
CA THR A 246 10.24 -12.66 14.89
C THR A 246 11.73 -12.38 15.06
N SER A 247 12.42 -11.93 14.01
CA SER A 247 13.83 -11.52 14.07
C SER A 247 14.05 -10.14 14.68
N TYR A 248 12.99 -9.36 14.94
CA TYR A 248 13.10 -7.95 15.37
C TYR A 248 12.31 -7.63 16.64
N LEU A 249 11.22 -8.35 16.92
CA LEU A 249 10.36 -8.09 18.07
C LEU A 249 10.67 -9.08 19.19
N SER A 250 10.81 -8.56 20.41
CA SER A 250 10.87 -9.39 21.60
C SER A 250 9.53 -10.08 21.87
N ARG A 251 9.51 -11.05 22.79
CA ARG A 251 8.27 -11.68 23.24
C ARG A 251 7.31 -10.65 23.84
N ASP A 252 7.81 -9.74 24.67
CA ASP A 252 7.02 -8.67 25.29
C ASP A 252 6.42 -7.72 24.26
N ASP A 253 7.14 -7.43 23.17
CA ASP A 253 6.63 -6.63 22.06
C ASP A 253 5.49 -7.34 21.32
N ILE A 254 5.65 -8.65 21.06
CA ILE A 254 4.62 -9.49 20.44
C ILE A 254 3.38 -9.55 21.33
N ASP A 255 3.55 -9.81 22.63
CA ASP A 255 2.46 -9.92 23.60
C ASP A 255 1.73 -8.58 23.76
N PHE A 256 2.44 -7.45 23.73
CA PHE A 256 1.84 -6.12 23.70
C PHE A 256 0.98 -5.94 22.45
N ILE A 257 1.48 -6.24 21.25
CA ILE A 257 0.72 -6.08 20.00
C ILE A 257 -0.54 -6.96 20.04
N ASP A 258 -0.41 -8.21 20.48
CA ASP A 258 -1.55 -9.13 20.55
C ASP A 258 -2.58 -8.72 21.60
N LYS A 259 -2.14 -8.15 22.72
CA LYS A 259 -3.03 -7.53 23.70
C LYS A 259 -3.82 -6.38 23.07
N VAL A 260 -3.16 -5.44 22.38
CA VAL A 260 -3.84 -4.30 21.72
C VAL A 260 -4.80 -4.78 20.64
N LYS A 261 -4.44 -5.80 19.85
CA LYS A 261 -5.35 -6.41 18.86
C LYS A 261 -6.64 -6.92 19.51
N ARG A 262 -6.54 -7.62 20.64
CA ARG A 262 -7.70 -8.12 21.38
C ARG A 262 -8.55 -7.00 21.95
N GLU A 263 -7.93 -6.06 22.66
CA GLU A 263 -8.62 -4.92 23.31
C GLU A 263 -9.37 -4.03 22.31
N MET A 264 -8.81 -3.86 21.11
CA MET A 264 -9.41 -3.05 20.05
C MET A 264 -10.28 -3.88 19.09
N SER A 265 -10.49 -5.18 19.35
CA SER A 265 -11.31 -6.06 18.51
C SER A 265 -10.90 -6.06 17.03
N TYR A 266 -9.61 -6.26 16.76
CA TYR A 266 -9.09 -6.26 15.39
C TYR A 266 -9.78 -7.35 14.53
N PRO A 267 -10.39 -7.01 13.37
CA PRO A 267 -11.32 -7.88 12.67
C PRO A 267 -10.68 -8.78 11.62
N PHE A 268 -9.37 -8.69 11.40
CA PHE A 268 -8.68 -9.47 10.38
C PHE A 268 -7.73 -10.48 11.04
N GLU A 269 -7.76 -11.72 10.57
CA GLU A 269 -6.79 -12.76 10.96
C GLU A 269 -5.62 -12.80 9.99
#